data_AF-A0A6B3Q8W1-F1
#
_entry.id   AF-A0A6B3Q8W1-F1
#
_cell.length_a   1.000
_cell.length_b   1.000
_cell.length_c   1.000
_cell.angle_alpha   90.00
_cell.angle_beta   90.00
_cell.angle_gamma   90.00
#
_symmetry.space_group_name_H-M   'P 1'
#
loop_
_entity.id
_entity.type
_entity.pdbx_description
1 polymer ?
#
loop_
_entity_poly.entity_id
_entity_poly.type
_entity_poly.pdbx_seq_one_letter_code
_entity_poly.pdbx_strand_id
1 'polypeptide(L)'
;IGFNTGNSRNGSYDRTVKTEYGELHLQIPRDRNGEFKQQTVPAYRRTNDTLEETVIHLFRKGITMSEIADLIEKMYGHHYTPQTMSNMTKVLTEEVNAFKVRTLNDKYVAIFMDATYIPLKRQTVSKEAIYIAIGIREDGTKEVLSYAIAPTESTYVWNEL
;
A
#
# COMPACT_ATOMS: atom_id res chain seq x y z
N ILE A 1 -15.51 -3.88 40.22
CA ILE A 1 -14.35 -2.99 40.45
C ILE A 1 -14.64 -1.69 39.69
N GLY A 2 -15.09 -0.56 40.22
CA GLY A 2 -15.36 -0.07 41.58
C GLY A 2 -15.07 1.44 41.57
N PHE A 3 -16.06 2.31 41.79
CA PHE A 3 -15.82 3.76 41.91
C PHE A 3 -14.83 4.02 43.05
N ASN A 4 -13.86 4.93 42.84
CA ASN A 4 -12.81 5.31 43.81
C ASN A 4 -11.75 4.24 44.20
N THR A 5 -11.54 3.19 43.41
CA THR A 5 -10.40 2.28 43.58
C THR A 5 -9.49 2.31 42.35
N GLY A 6 -8.52 3.24 42.31
CA GLY A 6 -7.56 3.36 41.22
C GLY A 6 -8.17 3.90 39.92
N ASN A 7 -8.01 3.17 38.82
CA ASN A 7 -8.52 3.58 37.51
C ASN A 7 -10.04 3.32 37.41
N SER A 8 -10.84 4.38 37.27
CA SER A 8 -12.32 4.33 37.26
C SER A 8 -12.89 4.84 35.94
N ARG A 9 -14.14 4.47 35.60
CA ARG A 9 -14.85 5.02 34.44
C ARG A 9 -14.99 6.55 34.55
N ASN A 10 -14.78 7.27 33.47
CA ASN A 10 -14.82 8.74 33.41
C ASN A 10 -15.68 9.25 32.23
N GLY A 11 -16.88 8.69 32.10
CA GLY A 11 -17.84 9.04 31.05
C GLY A 11 -17.45 8.50 29.67
N SER A 12 -17.98 9.15 28.64
CA SER A 12 -17.76 8.83 27.23
C SER A 12 -17.48 10.10 26.43
N TYR A 13 -17.00 9.95 25.21
CA TYR A 13 -16.90 11.03 24.22
C TYR A 13 -17.52 10.59 22.89
N ASP A 14 -18.09 11.54 22.17
CA ASP A 14 -18.68 11.28 20.85
C ASP A 14 -17.58 11.17 19.79
N ARG A 15 -17.70 10.17 18.93
CA ARG A 15 -16.83 9.96 17.78
C ARG A 15 -17.66 9.51 16.59
N THR A 16 -17.50 10.20 15.48
CA THR A 16 -18.02 9.75 14.19
C THR A 16 -17.00 8.83 13.51
N VAL A 17 -17.41 7.62 13.17
CA VAL A 17 -16.64 6.66 12.38
C VAL A 17 -17.31 6.52 11.02
N LYS A 18 -16.54 6.68 9.95
CA LYS A 18 -17.04 6.51 8.59
C LYS A 18 -16.91 5.05 8.18
N THR A 19 -18.03 4.43 7.86
CA THR A 19 -18.11 3.03 7.41
C THR A 19 -18.67 2.98 5.99
N GLU A 20 -18.59 1.80 5.37
CA GLU A 20 -19.20 1.54 4.05
C GLU A 20 -20.73 1.71 4.03
N TYR A 21 -21.37 1.63 5.19
CA TYR A 21 -22.81 1.81 5.36
C TYR A 21 -23.19 3.25 5.79
N GLY A 22 -22.21 4.17 5.83
CA GLY A 22 -22.41 5.56 6.22
C GLY A 22 -21.69 5.97 7.50
N GLU A 23 -22.02 7.17 7.98
CA GLU A 23 -21.44 7.74 9.20
C GLU A 23 -22.09 7.14 10.45
N LEU A 24 -21.29 6.55 11.32
CA LEU A 24 -21.71 5.97 12.58
C LEU A 24 -21.30 6.90 13.73
N HIS A 25 -22.28 7.43 14.46
CA HIS A 25 -22.05 8.21 15.67
C HIS A 25 -21.94 7.28 16.88
N LEU A 26 -20.75 7.18 17.44
CA LEU A 26 -20.43 6.30 18.56
C LEU A 26 -20.12 7.09 19.82
N GLN A 27 -20.57 6.58 20.96
CA GLN A 27 -20.10 7.04 22.27
C GLN A 27 -19.03 6.09 22.78
N ILE A 28 -17.78 6.56 22.83
CA ILE A 28 -16.64 5.74 23.25
C ILE A 28 -16.42 5.96 24.75
N PRO A 29 -16.44 4.89 25.57
CA PRO A 29 -16.17 5.00 27.00
C PRO A 29 -14.69 5.33 27.23
N ARG A 30 -14.42 6.10 28.29
CA ARG A 30 -13.05 6.37 28.75
C ARG A 30 -12.93 6.12 30.24
N ASP A 31 -11.72 5.81 30.66
CA ASP A 31 -11.33 5.70 32.05
C ASP A 31 -10.66 7.00 32.53
N ARG A 32 -10.39 7.10 33.84
CA ARG A 32 -9.84 8.31 34.45
C ARG A 32 -8.35 8.46 34.18
N ASN A 33 -7.63 7.33 34.06
CA ASN A 33 -6.19 7.32 33.83
C ASN A 33 -5.81 7.32 32.34
N GLY A 34 -6.77 7.16 31.41
CA GLY A 34 -6.49 7.08 29.98
C GLY A 34 -5.84 5.78 29.52
N GLU A 35 -5.89 4.72 30.33
CA GLU A 35 -5.25 3.43 30.05
C GLU A 35 -6.15 2.52 29.22
N PHE A 36 -7.45 2.80 29.17
CA PHE A 36 -8.44 2.04 28.41
C PHE A 36 -8.18 2.14 26.90
N LYS A 37 -7.83 1.01 26.30
CA LYS A 37 -7.67 0.86 24.85
C LYS A 37 -8.81 0.04 24.27
N GLN A 38 -9.77 0.74 23.64
CA GLN A 38 -10.84 0.14 22.84
C GLN A 38 -10.22 -0.69 21.70
N GLN A 39 -10.49 -1.99 21.67
CA GLN A 39 -9.97 -2.90 20.63
C GLN A 39 -10.86 -2.96 19.39
N THR A 40 -12.17 -2.81 19.55
CA THR A 40 -13.16 -2.89 18.45
C THR A 40 -13.07 -1.72 17.48
N VAL A 41 -12.79 -0.51 17.98
CA VAL A 41 -12.55 0.67 17.16
C VAL A 41 -11.23 1.27 17.63
N PRO A 42 -10.13 1.03 16.91
CA PRO A 42 -8.81 1.52 17.31
C PRO A 42 -8.83 3.04 17.55
N ALA A 43 -8.01 3.50 18.49
CA ALA A 43 -7.82 4.92 18.71
C ALA A 43 -7.40 5.60 17.38
N TYR A 44 -7.99 6.76 17.08
CA TYR A 44 -7.70 7.59 15.89
C TYR A 44 -8.10 7.03 14.49
N ARG A 45 -8.42 5.73 14.33
CA ARG A 45 -8.93 5.16 13.07
C ARG A 45 -10.33 5.70 12.67
N ARG A 46 -10.43 6.50 11.61
CA ARG A 46 -11.70 7.14 11.17
C ARG A 46 -12.43 6.38 10.05
N THR A 47 -11.80 5.40 9.44
CA THR A 47 -12.28 4.63 8.28
C THR A 47 -11.96 3.14 8.43
N ASN A 48 -12.71 2.29 7.72
CA ASN A 48 -12.54 0.83 7.70
C ASN A 48 -11.42 0.44 6.72
N ASP A 49 -10.61 -0.58 7.05
CA ASP A 49 -9.44 -1.03 6.24
C ASP A 49 -9.84 -1.66 4.90
N THR A 50 -11.13 -1.93 4.71
CA THR A 50 -11.68 -2.58 3.51
C THR A 50 -11.42 -1.80 2.22
N LEU A 51 -11.32 -0.47 2.29
CA LEU A 51 -11.05 0.35 1.10
C LEU A 51 -9.59 0.29 0.66
N GLU A 52 -8.65 0.24 1.61
CA GLU A 52 -7.22 0.08 1.31
C GLU A 52 -6.96 -1.25 0.61
N GLU A 53 -7.54 -2.34 1.14
CA GLU A 53 -7.45 -3.65 0.51
C GLU A 53 -8.08 -3.67 -0.89
N THR A 54 -9.22 -2.99 -1.07
CA THR A 54 -9.88 -2.87 -2.37
C THR A 54 -9.02 -2.11 -3.37
N VAL A 55 -8.43 -0.98 -2.96
CA VAL A 55 -7.51 -0.18 -3.79
C VAL A 55 -6.29 -1.01 -4.20
N ILE A 56 -5.67 -1.74 -3.27
CA ILE A 56 -4.55 -2.63 -3.57
C ILE A 56 -4.98 -3.75 -4.51
N HIS A 57 -6.17 -4.34 -4.32
CA HIS A 57 -6.69 -5.38 -5.19
C HIS A 57 -6.91 -4.89 -6.63
N LEU A 58 -7.52 -3.71 -6.80
CA LEU A 58 -7.72 -3.09 -8.11
C LEU A 58 -6.39 -2.76 -8.79
N PHE A 59 -5.42 -2.27 -8.03
CA PHE A 59 -4.07 -2.00 -8.54
C PHE A 59 -3.37 -3.29 -9.01
N ARG A 60 -3.46 -4.38 -8.23
CA ARG A 60 -2.95 -5.71 -8.63
C ARG A 60 -3.62 -6.26 -9.90
N LYS A 61 -4.85 -5.84 -10.18
CA LYS A 61 -5.58 -6.17 -11.43
C LYS A 61 -5.18 -5.30 -12.62
N GLY A 62 -4.26 -4.35 -12.45
CA GLY A 62 -3.77 -3.48 -13.52
C GLY A 62 -4.65 -2.28 -13.81
N ILE A 63 -5.58 -1.94 -12.92
CA ILE A 63 -6.39 -0.73 -13.04
C ILE A 63 -5.51 0.47 -12.64
N THR A 64 -5.52 1.51 -13.46
CA THR A 64 -4.68 2.68 -13.22
C THR A 64 -5.17 3.47 -12.01
N MET A 65 -4.28 4.21 -11.36
CA MET A 65 -4.63 4.97 -10.16
C MET A 65 -5.69 6.05 -10.41
N SER A 66 -5.72 6.62 -11.62
CA SER A 66 -6.77 7.56 -12.01
C SER A 66 -8.13 6.86 -12.09
N GLU A 67 -8.19 5.68 -12.69
CA GLU A 67 -9.42 4.89 -12.77
C GLU A 67 -9.89 4.39 -11.40
N ILE A 68 -8.96 4.01 -10.52
CA ILE A 68 -9.29 3.64 -9.14
C ILE A 68 -9.84 4.86 -8.39
N ALA A 69 -9.20 6.03 -8.52
CA ALA A 69 -9.68 7.25 -7.89
C ALA A 69 -11.09 7.63 -8.37
N ASP A 70 -11.33 7.59 -9.68
CA ASP A 70 -12.64 7.85 -10.28
C ASP A 70 -13.70 6.83 -9.82
N LEU A 71 -13.33 5.55 -9.69
CA LEU A 71 -14.21 4.50 -9.21
C LEU A 71 -14.58 4.69 -7.73
N ILE A 72 -13.58 5.00 -6.89
CA ILE A 72 -13.79 5.25 -5.47
C ILE A 72 -14.63 6.52 -5.27
N GLU A 73 -14.41 7.58 -6.05
CA GLU A 73 -15.23 8.79 -6.01
C GLU A 73 -16.69 8.49 -6.40
N LYS A 74 -16.92 7.66 -7.42
CA LYS A 74 -18.28 7.25 -7.81
C LYS A 74 -18.98 6.36 -6.77
N MET A 75 -18.24 5.47 -6.11
CA MET A 75 -18.81 4.53 -5.13
C MET A 75 -19.01 5.15 -3.74
N TYR A 76 -18.09 6.02 -3.31
CA TYR A 76 -18.03 6.54 -1.94
C TYR A 76 -18.09 8.08 -1.84
N GLY A 77 -18.21 8.80 -2.96
CA GLY A 77 -18.29 10.27 -3.00
C GLY A 77 -16.98 10.98 -2.62
N HIS A 78 -17.06 12.29 -2.33
CA HIS A 78 -15.93 13.17 -1.94
C HIS A 78 -15.28 12.82 -0.59
N HIS A 79 -15.42 11.60 -0.09
CA HIS A 79 -14.87 11.19 1.20
C HIS A 79 -13.36 10.94 1.18
N TYR A 80 -12.77 10.75 0.00
CA TYR A 80 -11.35 10.47 -0.14
C TYR A 80 -10.67 11.54 -0.99
N THR A 81 -9.72 12.25 -0.40
CA THR A 81 -8.91 13.24 -1.10
C THR A 81 -7.78 12.55 -1.89
N PRO A 82 -7.23 13.19 -2.94
CA PRO A 82 -6.03 12.71 -3.62
C PRO A 82 -4.86 12.43 -2.66
N GLN A 83 -4.77 13.18 -1.56
CA GLN A 83 -3.79 12.96 -0.50
C GLN A 83 -3.98 11.61 0.22
N THR A 84 -5.23 11.18 0.40
CA THR A 84 -5.55 9.89 1.03
C THR A 84 -5.16 8.74 0.10
N MET A 85 -5.44 8.87 -1.20
CA MET A 85 -4.97 7.93 -2.23
C MET A 85 -3.44 7.85 -2.25
N SER A 86 -2.75 8.98 -2.22
CA SER A 86 -1.27 9.02 -2.15
C SER A 86 -0.72 8.36 -0.89
N ASN A 87 -1.37 8.53 0.27
CA ASN A 87 -0.96 7.83 1.48
C ASN A 87 -1.15 6.31 1.36
N MET A 88 -2.23 5.85 0.74
CA MET A 88 -2.43 4.41 0.48
C MET A 88 -1.33 3.84 -0.44
N THR A 89 -0.81 4.63 -1.38
CA THR A 89 0.32 4.22 -2.25
C THR A 89 1.65 4.02 -1.53
N LYS A 90 1.79 4.58 -0.32
CA LYS A 90 3.02 4.36 0.48
C LYS A 90 3.17 2.90 0.87
N VAL A 91 2.06 2.22 1.17
CA VAL A 91 2.06 0.77 1.47
C VAL A 91 2.60 -0.03 0.28
N LEU A 92 2.18 0.31 -0.95
CA LEU A 92 2.73 -0.28 -2.17
C LEU A 92 4.22 0.02 -2.36
N THR A 93 4.66 1.22 -1.97
CA THR A 93 6.08 1.61 -2.03
C THR A 93 6.93 0.76 -1.08
N GLU A 94 6.41 0.46 0.11
CA GLU A 94 7.05 -0.44 1.06
C GLU A 94 7.16 -1.87 0.51
N GLU A 95 6.09 -2.40 -0.10
CA GLU A 95 6.14 -3.72 -0.77
C GLU A 95 7.17 -3.76 -1.90
N VAL A 96 7.27 -2.69 -2.72
CA VAL A 96 8.27 -2.58 -3.79
C VAL A 96 9.70 -2.53 -3.24
N ASN A 97 9.93 -1.78 -2.16
CA ASN A 97 11.25 -1.75 -1.51
C ASN A 97 11.61 -3.11 -0.90
N ALA A 98 10.63 -3.78 -0.27
CA ALA A 98 10.83 -5.14 0.24
C ALA A 98 11.17 -6.12 -0.90
N PHE A 99 10.52 -6.00 -2.06
CA PHE A 99 10.87 -6.78 -3.25
C PHE A 99 12.32 -6.57 -3.70
N LYS A 100 12.83 -5.33 -3.67
CA LYS A 100 14.21 -5.02 -4.07
C LYS A 100 15.27 -5.56 -3.11
N VAL A 101 14.97 -5.66 -1.83
CA VAL A 101 15.94 -6.05 -0.78
C VAL A 101 15.80 -7.53 -0.37
N ARG A 102 14.80 -8.24 -0.88
CA ARG A 102 14.58 -9.64 -0.49
C ARG A 102 15.77 -10.53 -0.86
N THR A 103 15.96 -11.58 -0.08
CA THR A 103 16.94 -12.63 -0.37
C THR A 103 16.48 -13.47 -1.57
N LEU A 104 17.33 -13.60 -2.57
CA LEU A 104 17.14 -14.49 -3.71
C LEU A 104 17.63 -15.91 -3.38
N ASN A 105 17.27 -16.89 -4.19
CA ASN A 105 17.79 -18.24 -4.04
C ASN A 105 19.28 -18.31 -4.40
N ASP A 106 20.01 -19.22 -3.77
CA ASP A 106 21.45 -19.40 -4.00
C ASP A 106 21.78 -19.89 -5.43
N LYS A 107 20.84 -20.59 -6.08
CA LYS A 107 21.05 -21.22 -7.39
C LYS A 107 19.88 -21.02 -8.33
N TYR A 108 20.22 -20.70 -9.57
CA TYR A 108 19.31 -20.61 -10.71
C TYR A 108 19.91 -21.39 -11.88
N VAL A 109 19.07 -22.15 -12.59
CA VAL A 109 19.48 -22.95 -13.76
C VAL A 109 19.78 -22.06 -14.95
N ALA A 110 19.00 -20.99 -15.11
CA ALA A 110 19.19 -20.00 -16.14
C ALA A 110 18.67 -18.64 -15.64
N ILE A 111 19.29 -17.57 -16.12
CA ILE A 111 18.83 -16.20 -15.91
C ILE A 111 18.62 -15.58 -17.29
N PHE A 112 17.42 -15.05 -17.50
CA PHE A 112 17.05 -14.30 -18.69
C PHE A 112 16.98 -12.83 -18.33
N MET A 113 17.36 -12.00 -19.30
CA MET A 113 17.29 -10.57 -19.17
C MET A 113 16.61 -10.03 -20.41
N ASP A 114 15.57 -9.23 -20.20
CA ASP A 114 14.80 -8.61 -21.27
C ASP A 114 14.62 -7.12 -21.00
N ALA A 115 14.41 -6.35 -22.07
CA ALA A 115 14.23 -4.91 -22.02
C ALA A 115 12.95 -4.51 -22.75
N THR A 116 12.01 -3.91 -22.04
CA THR A 116 10.77 -3.37 -22.63
C THR A 116 10.76 -1.84 -22.53
N TYR A 117 10.47 -1.17 -23.64
CA TYR A 117 10.38 0.29 -23.68
C TYR A 117 8.97 0.77 -23.29
N ILE A 118 8.90 1.55 -22.22
CA ILE A 118 7.64 2.14 -21.72
C ILE A 118 7.73 3.66 -21.80
N PRO A 119 6.68 4.38 -22.26
CA PRO A 119 6.65 5.82 -22.18
C PRO A 119 6.55 6.27 -20.71
N LEU A 120 7.60 6.92 -20.21
CA LEU A 120 7.62 7.54 -18.89
C LEU A 120 7.62 9.07 -19.02
N LYS A 121 6.92 9.72 -18.09
CA LYS A 121 6.93 11.18 -17.95
C LYS A 121 7.81 11.56 -16.77
N ARG A 122 8.98 12.16 -17.05
CA ARG A 122 9.79 12.86 -16.03
C ARG A 122 9.52 14.36 -16.12
N GLN A 123 10.19 15.04 -17.06
CA GLN A 123 9.89 16.42 -17.45
C GLN A 123 9.12 16.44 -18.77
N THR A 124 9.60 15.65 -19.74
CA THR A 124 8.96 15.37 -21.02
C THR A 124 8.61 13.88 -21.08
N VAL A 125 7.67 13.48 -21.94
CA VAL A 125 7.37 12.07 -22.18
C VAL A 125 8.43 11.49 -23.11
N SER A 126 9.17 10.49 -22.63
CA SER A 126 10.17 9.75 -23.41
C SER A 126 10.01 8.24 -23.19
N LYS A 127 10.33 7.43 -24.19
CA LYS A 127 10.41 5.98 -24.01
C LYS A 127 11.70 5.65 -23.28
N GLU A 128 11.59 5.04 -22.11
CA GLU A 128 12.72 4.54 -21.34
C GLU A 128 12.69 3.01 -21.32
N ALA A 129 13.86 2.39 -21.25
CA ALA A 129 13.97 0.94 -21.17
C ALA A 129 13.77 0.49 -19.73
N ILE A 130 12.93 -0.52 -19.55
CA ILE A 130 12.81 -1.28 -18.30
C ILE A 130 13.47 -2.62 -18.51
N TYR A 131 14.56 -2.83 -17.80
CA TYR A 131 15.27 -4.12 -17.74
C TYR A 131 14.63 -4.99 -16.69
N ILE A 132 14.34 -6.24 -17.05
CA ILE A 132 13.74 -7.23 -16.17
C ILE A 132 14.62 -8.47 -16.19
N ALA A 133 15.11 -8.88 -15.02
CA ALA A 133 15.84 -10.13 -14.84
C ALA A 133 14.88 -11.22 -14.35
N ILE A 134 14.88 -12.37 -15.01
CA ILE A 134 14.03 -13.53 -14.67
C ILE A 134 14.92 -14.75 -14.49
N GLY A 135 14.89 -15.34 -13.30
CA GLY A 135 15.58 -16.58 -12.97
C GLY A 135 14.66 -17.79 -13.12
N ILE A 136 15.20 -18.90 -13.63
CA ILE A 136 14.58 -20.21 -13.58
C ILE A 136 15.22 -21.00 -12.44
N ARG A 137 14.42 -21.40 -11.46
CA ARG A 137 14.87 -22.21 -10.31
C ARG A 137 15.10 -23.68 -10.72
N GLU A 138 15.74 -24.46 -9.86
CA GLU A 138 16.02 -25.88 -10.10
C GLU A 138 14.75 -26.73 -10.28
N ASP A 139 13.62 -26.27 -9.72
CA ASP A 139 12.29 -26.88 -9.88
C ASP A 139 11.57 -26.47 -11.18
N GLY A 140 12.20 -25.63 -12.02
CA GLY A 140 11.64 -25.12 -13.27
C GLY A 140 10.69 -23.93 -13.10
N THR A 141 10.49 -23.42 -11.88
CA THR A 141 9.67 -22.23 -11.65
C THR A 141 10.40 -20.96 -12.10
N LYS A 142 9.65 -20.03 -12.69
CA LYS A 142 10.14 -18.72 -13.12
C LYS A 142 9.92 -17.70 -12.01
N GLU A 143 10.94 -16.92 -11.72
CA GLU A 143 10.92 -15.86 -10.72
C GLU A 143 11.53 -14.59 -11.32
N VAL A 144 10.82 -13.47 -11.21
CA VAL A 144 11.40 -12.15 -11.54
C VAL A 144 12.39 -11.82 -10.43
N LEU A 145 13.68 -11.66 -10.73
CA LEU A 145 14.74 -11.41 -9.74
C LEU A 145 14.85 -9.94 -9.38
N SER A 146 14.91 -9.09 -10.39
CA SER A 146 15.12 -7.65 -10.27
C SER A 146 14.56 -6.92 -11.49
N TYR A 147 14.33 -5.62 -11.35
CA TYR A 147 14.05 -4.74 -12.47
C TYR A 147 14.69 -3.37 -12.24
N ALA A 148 15.15 -2.75 -13.33
CA ALA A 148 15.66 -1.39 -13.30
C ALA A 148 15.12 -0.57 -14.48
N ILE A 149 14.86 0.70 -14.22
CA ILE A 149 14.43 1.65 -15.25
C ILE A 149 15.63 2.53 -15.55
N ALA A 150 16.10 2.49 -16.79
CA ALA A 150 17.18 3.37 -17.22
C ALA A 150 16.83 4.08 -18.53
N PRO A 151 17.11 5.39 -18.62
CA PRO A 151 16.84 6.17 -19.81
C PRO A 151 17.78 5.84 -20.97
N THR A 152 18.93 5.24 -20.69
CA THR A 152 19.96 4.89 -21.68
C THR A 152 20.59 3.53 -21.39
N GLU A 153 20.97 2.80 -22.45
CA GLU A 153 21.85 1.65 -22.34
C GLU A 153 23.23 2.11 -21.87
N SER A 154 23.58 1.79 -20.64
CA SER A 154 24.88 2.12 -20.05
C SER A 154 25.43 0.93 -19.28
N THR A 155 26.73 0.69 -19.41
CA THR A 155 27.47 -0.33 -18.65
C THR A 155 27.33 -0.16 -17.14
N TYR A 156 27.12 1.06 -16.67
CA TYR A 156 26.88 1.36 -15.27
C TYR A 156 25.55 0.77 -14.77
N VAL A 157 24.49 0.85 -15.58
CA VAL A 157 23.17 0.33 -15.23
C VAL A 157 23.21 -1.19 -15.07
N TRP A 158 24.02 -1.88 -15.88
CA TRP A 158 24.19 -3.33 -15.77
C TRP A 158 24.96 -3.77 -14.52
N ASN A 159 25.85 -2.93 -13.98
CA ASN A 159 26.55 -3.24 -12.73
C ASN A 159 25.69 -2.99 -11.49
N GLU A 160 24.67 -2.13 -11.60
CA GLU A 160 23.77 -1.79 -10.51
C GLU A 160 22.57 -2.75 -10.42
N LEU A 161 22.32 -3.52 -11.47
CA LEU A 161 21.21 -4.47 -11.63
C LEU A 161 21.54 -5.86 -11.11
#